data_AF-A0A2R6RLG6-F1
#
_entry.id   AF-A0A2R6RLG6-F1
#
_cell.length_a   1.000
_cell.length_b   1.000
_cell.length_c   1.000
_cell.angle_alpha   90.00
_cell.angle_beta   90.00
_cell.angle_gamma   90.00
#
_symmetry.space_group_name_H-M   'P 1'
#
loop_
_entity.id
_entity.type
_entity.pdbx_description
1 polymer ?
#
loop_
_entity_poly.entity_id
_entity_poly.type
_entity_poly.pdbx_seq_one_letter_code
_entity_poly.pdbx_strand_id
1 'polypeptide(L)'
;MVPLRSVLSVGLFSQTLLNPPNGAHKILLTNDDGWAVAQIRAEYNALNAAGYDVVLSAPAENSSGSGSLSVPATPVTYGCEFGSCPEGAPAYGFNASDRNKGIQVFGSGTVGAACEAAKEGIPSIAFSGSSSSTAHEGWTALYNIPPSSSILAAQAYSFATATFLSSFFSQPSSSPLLPPGVTINVNFPTLTDECTASDIQWVFTRSLPSIFSNDVVVCDNGGKLPTEGDVIAAGCFASVTVLDADTKLTVGKELQADVFARLSGLGFVCLP
;
A
#
# COMPACT_ATOMS: atom_id res chain seq x y z
N MET A 1 -5.53 12.14 18.77
CA MET A 1 -5.64 11.53 17.43
C MET A 1 -4.32 11.78 16.72
N VAL A 2 -3.46 10.76 16.65
CA VAL A 2 -2.32 10.78 15.74
C VAL A 2 -2.93 10.55 14.34
N PRO A 3 -2.71 11.43 13.35
CA PRO A 3 -3.27 11.21 12.03
C PRO A 3 -2.66 9.93 11.45
N LEU A 4 -3.51 8.97 11.06
CA LEU A 4 -3.08 7.92 10.12
C LEU A 4 -2.64 8.65 8.84
N ARG A 5 -1.36 8.54 8.50
CA ARG A 5 -0.89 8.91 7.15
C ARG A 5 -1.05 7.64 6.31
N SER A 6 -1.87 7.73 5.27
CA SER A 6 -2.18 6.61 4.39
C SER A 6 -0.94 6.31 3.55
N VAL A 7 -0.48 5.05 3.53
CA VAL A 7 0.90 4.80 3.09
C VAL A 7 1.02 4.52 1.62
N LEU A 8 0.21 3.73 0.93
CA LEU A 8 0.66 3.28 -0.39
C LEU A 8 -0.40 2.54 -1.15
N SER A 9 -0.51 2.75 -2.46
CA SER A 9 -1.24 1.82 -3.33
C SER A 9 -0.31 1.24 -4.37
N VAL A 10 -0.30 -0.07 -4.42
CA VAL A 10 0.45 -0.88 -5.37
C VAL A 10 -0.56 -1.43 -6.37
N GLY A 11 -0.48 -1.01 -7.64
CA GLY A 11 -1.20 -1.61 -8.77
C GLY A 11 -0.27 -2.57 -9.52
N LEU A 12 -0.71 -3.81 -9.76
CA LEU A 12 0.12 -4.86 -10.33
C LEU A 12 -0.32 -5.21 -11.76
N PHE A 13 0.55 -5.01 -12.74
CA PHE A 13 0.24 -5.44 -14.11
C PHE A 13 0.54 -6.93 -14.29
N SER A 14 -0.50 -7.74 -14.47
CA SER A 14 -0.36 -9.13 -14.89
C SER A 14 -0.14 -9.17 -16.41
N GLN A 15 1.09 -9.45 -16.86
CA GLN A 15 1.32 -9.80 -18.25
C GLN A 15 0.85 -11.24 -18.45
N THR A 16 -0.34 -11.39 -19.03
CA THR A 16 -0.76 -12.67 -19.60
C THR A 16 0.12 -12.95 -20.82
N LEU A 17 0.82 -14.09 -20.78
CA LEU A 17 1.62 -14.71 -21.83
C LEU A 17 3.07 -14.18 -21.97
N LEU A 18 4.00 -15.08 -21.64
CA LEU A 18 5.48 -14.99 -21.71
C LEU A 18 6.16 -14.47 -20.43
N ASN A 19 6.31 -15.35 -19.43
CA ASN A 19 7.41 -15.20 -18.47
C ASN A 19 8.73 -15.51 -19.20
N PRO A 20 9.68 -14.57 -19.31
CA PRO A 20 11.07 -14.98 -19.42
C PRO A 20 11.48 -15.60 -18.08
N PRO A 21 12.45 -16.52 -18.05
CA PRO A 21 12.83 -17.26 -16.85
C PRO A 21 13.43 -16.40 -15.70
N ASN A 22 13.51 -15.07 -15.88
CA ASN A 22 14.02 -14.06 -14.93
C ASN A 22 13.26 -12.70 -15.02
N GLY A 23 11.96 -12.68 -15.37
CA GLY A 23 11.22 -11.43 -15.54
C GLY A 23 10.75 -10.79 -14.23
N ALA A 24 11.23 -9.59 -13.90
CA ALA A 24 10.76 -8.80 -12.76
C ALA A 24 9.26 -8.48 -12.86
N HIS A 25 8.50 -8.62 -11.76
CA HIS A 25 7.11 -8.17 -11.69
C HIS A 25 7.02 -6.66 -11.85
N LYS A 26 6.04 -6.19 -12.63
CA LYS A 26 5.80 -4.76 -12.86
C LYS A 26 4.87 -4.19 -11.82
N ILE A 27 5.31 -3.14 -11.14
CA ILE A 27 4.58 -2.47 -10.07
C ILE A 27 4.32 -1.01 -10.47
N LEU A 28 3.05 -0.60 -10.47
CA LEU A 28 2.67 0.80 -10.40
C LEU A 28 2.55 1.20 -8.93
N LEU A 29 3.36 2.16 -8.51
CA LEU A 29 3.42 2.67 -7.15
C LEU A 29 2.78 4.05 -7.08
N THR A 30 1.80 4.25 -6.21
CA THR A 30 1.14 5.55 -6.00
C THR A 30 0.85 5.81 -4.52
N ASN A 31 0.54 7.04 -4.17
CA ASN A 31 0.06 7.46 -2.85
C ASN A 31 -0.84 8.70 -2.99
N ASP A 32 -1.43 9.14 -1.89
CA ASP A 32 -2.14 10.42 -1.78
C ASP A 32 -1.29 11.52 -1.13
N ASP A 33 -0.18 11.17 -0.47
CA ASP A 33 0.72 12.13 0.20
C ASP A 33 1.54 12.99 -0.76
N GLY A 34 1.86 12.51 -1.98
CA GLY A 34 2.66 13.23 -2.97
C GLY A 34 3.93 12.49 -3.41
N TRP A 35 4.35 12.69 -4.66
CA TRP A 35 5.46 11.96 -5.30
C TRP A 35 6.85 12.29 -4.73
N ALA A 36 6.96 13.47 -4.10
CA ALA A 36 8.20 14.01 -3.56
C ALA A 36 8.40 13.64 -2.08
N VAL A 37 7.45 12.96 -1.46
CA VAL A 37 7.52 12.61 -0.03
C VAL A 37 8.50 11.48 0.20
N ALA A 38 9.25 11.55 1.30
CA ALA A 38 10.29 10.58 1.65
C ALA A 38 9.78 9.13 1.69
N GLN A 39 8.51 8.93 2.10
CA GLN A 39 7.96 7.60 2.28
C GLN A 39 7.78 6.83 0.97
N ILE A 40 7.09 7.39 -0.03
CA ILE A 40 6.95 6.72 -1.35
C ILE A 40 8.30 6.57 -2.06
N ARG A 41 9.29 7.41 -1.73
CA ARG A 41 10.66 7.28 -2.23
C ARG A 41 11.46 6.18 -1.54
N ALA A 42 11.29 6.01 -0.23
CA ALA A 42 11.84 4.85 0.48
C ALA A 42 11.27 3.56 -0.10
N GLU A 43 9.97 3.53 -0.38
CA GLU A 43 9.29 2.39 -0.99
C GLU A 43 9.80 2.10 -2.40
N TYR A 44 9.85 3.11 -3.26
CA TYR A 44 10.42 2.97 -4.61
C TYR A 44 11.83 2.39 -4.56
N ASN A 45 12.68 2.87 -3.65
CA ASN A 45 14.03 2.35 -3.49
C ASN A 45 14.04 0.89 -3.01
N ALA A 46 13.21 0.54 -2.01
CA ALA A 46 13.13 -0.81 -1.46
C ALA A 46 12.62 -1.82 -2.50
N LEU A 47 11.59 -1.48 -3.26
CA LEU A 47 11.02 -2.34 -4.28
C LEU A 47 11.97 -2.54 -5.47
N ASN A 48 12.66 -1.49 -5.92
CA ASN A 48 13.70 -1.64 -6.95
C ASN A 48 14.88 -2.48 -6.42
N ALA A 49 15.28 -2.30 -5.16
CA ALA A 49 16.33 -3.12 -4.54
C ALA A 49 15.93 -4.59 -4.39
N ALA A 50 14.64 -4.87 -4.20
CA ALA A 50 14.07 -6.22 -4.20
C ALA A 50 13.94 -6.83 -5.61
N GLY A 51 14.28 -6.10 -6.67
CA GLY A 51 14.31 -6.58 -8.04
C GLY A 51 13.00 -6.41 -8.81
N TYR A 52 12.05 -5.62 -8.31
CA TYR A 52 10.80 -5.31 -9.02
C TYR A 52 10.99 -4.23 -10.09
N ASP A 53 10.16 -4.26 -11.13
CA ASP A 53 10.12 -3.25 -12.18
C ASP A 53 9.10 -2.15 -11.82
N VAL A 54 9.54 -1.15 -11.06
CA VAL A 54 8.65 -0.15 -10.44
C VAL A 54 8.46 1.07 -11.31
N VAL A 55 7.22 1.57 -11.41
CA VAL A 55 6.82 2.87 -11.96
C VAL A 55 6.20 3.66 -10.80
N LEU A 56 6.78 4.78 -10.40
CA LEU A 56 6.16 5.67 -9.42
C LEU A 56 5.28 6.69 -10.13
N SER A 57 4.01 6.77 -9.75
CA SER A 57 3.04 7.71 -10.28
C SER A 57 2.18 8.28 -9.15
N ALA A 58 2.39 9.53 -8.76
CA ALA A 58 1.75 10.10 -7.56
C ALA A 58 1.46 11.61 -7.74
N PRO A 59 0.57 12.20 -6.92
CA PRO A 59 0.23 13.62 -7.00
C PRO A 59 1.44 14.55 -6.85
N ALA A 60 1.34 15.73 -7.46
CA ALA A 60 2.30 16.83 -7.28
C ALA A 60 2.24 17.46 -5.88
N GLU A 61 1.07 17.37 -5.24
CA GLU A 61 0.72 17.97 -3.95
C GLU A 61 -0.02 16.95 -3.08
N ASN A 62 0.10 17.06 -1.76
CA ASN A 62 -0.64 16.25 -0.80
C ASN A 62 -2.16 16.34 -1.06
N SER A 63 -2.75 15.18 -1.33
CA SER A 63 -4.16 14.93 -1.61
C SER A 63 -4.81 14.06 -0.52
N SER A 64 -4.18 13.91 0.65
CA SER A 64 -4.70 13.07 1.71
C SER A 64 -6.06 13.54 2.21
N GLY A 65 -6.98 12.59 2.40
CA GLY A 65 -8.36 12.86 2.81
C GLY A 65 -9.28 13.37 1.69
N SER A 66 -8.83 13.45 0.44
CA SER A 66 -9.64 13.95 -0.70
C SER A 66 -10.72 12.97 -1.20
N GLY A 67 -10.77 11.74 -0.70
CA GLY A 67 -11.69 10.70 -1.17
C GLY A 67 -11.17 10.01 -2.43
N SER A 68 -12.06 9.54 -3.33
CA SER A 68 -11.69 8.89 -4.60
C SER A 68 -12.26 9.67 -5.77
N LEU A 69 -11.64 10.81 -6.08
CA LEU A 69 -12.13 11.73 -7.11
C LEU A 69 -11.29 11.57 -8.37
N SER A 70 -11.88 10.98 -9.41
CA SER A 70 -11.26 10.93 -10.74
C SER A 70 -11.56 12.23 -11.49
N VAL A 71 -10.58 13.14 -11.52
CA VAL A 71 -10.65 14.40 -12.29
C VAL A 71 -9.53 14.49 -13.32
N PRO A 72 -9.74 15.15 -14.48
CA PRO A 72 -8.67 15.38 -15.44
C PRO A 72 -7.50 16.13 -14.80
N ALA A 73 -6.28 15.69 -15.08
CA ALA A 73 -5.08 16.34 -14.56
C ALA A 73 -4.92 17.74 -15.16
N THR A 74 -4.64 18.73 -14.31
CA THR A 74 -4.40 20.12 -14.70
C THR A 74 -2.95 20.52 -14.42
N PRO A 75 -2.40 21.54 -15.12
CA PRO A 75 -1.10 22.11 -14.77
C PRO A 75 -1.03 22.50 -13.29
N VAL A 76 0.16 22.39 -12.70
CA VAL A 76 0.40 22.68 -11.29
C VAL A 76 0.32 24.19 -11.05
N THR A 77 -0.46 24.62 -10.05
CA THR A 77 -0.73 26.05 -9.85
C THR A 77 0.36 26.77 -9.07
N TYR A 78 0.97 26.16 -8.05
CA TYR A 78 1.94 26.82 -7.14
C TYR A 78 3.32 26.13 -7.08
N GLY A 79 3.57 25.18 -7.98
CA GLY A 79 4.72 24.28 -7.93
C GLY A 79 4.46 23.04 -7.08
N CYS A 80 5.32 22.04 -7.20
CA CYS A 80 5.16 20.76 -6.51
C CYS A 80 5.78 20.81 -5.11
N GLU A 81 5.37 19.86 -4.26
CA GLU A 81 5.93 19.73 -2.91
C GLU A 81 7.46 19.67 -2.90
N PHE A 82 8.03 20.31 -1.87
CA PHE A 82 9.46 20.44 -1.64
C PHE A 82 10.23 21.05 -2.83
N GLY A 83 9.57 21.88 -3.65
CA GLY A 83 10.17 22.53 -4.81
C GLY A 83 10.55 21.54 -5.91
N SER A 84 9.90 20.39 -5.97
CA SER A 84 10.22 19.31 -6.90
C SER A 84 9.82 19.60 -8.35
N CYS A 85 8.98 20.60 -8.58
CA CYS A 85 8.70 21.19 -9.88
C CYS A 85 8.32 22.67 -9.72
N PRO A 86 8.53 23.51 -10.75
CA PRO A 86 8.19 24.94 -10.70
C PRO A 86 6.67 25.18 -10.82
N GLU A 87 6.26 26.39 -10.48
CA GLU A 87 4.93 26.92 -10.78
C GLU A 87 4.59 26.80 -12.27
N GLY A 88 3.35 26.42 -12.59
CA GLY A 88 2.90 26.26 -13.97
C GLY A 88 3.46 25.02 -14.68
N ALA A 89 4.13 24.11 -13.96
CA ALA A 89 4.56 22.85 -14.52
C ALA A 89 3.37 22.09 -15.16
N PRO A 90 3.59 21.36 -16.27
CA PRO A 90 2.53 20.58 -16.90
C PRO A 90 1.90 19.58 -15.94
N ALA A 91 0.68 19.14 -16.25
CA ALA A 91 -0.10 18.20 -15.45
C ALA A 91 0.57 16.82 -15.26
N TYR A 92 1.60 16.52 -16.06
CA TYR A 92 2.42 15.34 -15.99
C TYR A 92 3.90 15.73 -16.11
N GLY A 93 4.76 14.99 -15.42
CA GLY A 93 6.20 15.22 -15.41
C GLY A 93 6.94 14.05 -14.79
N PHE A 94 8.26 14.07 -14.90
CA PHE A 94 9.12 12.99 -14.41
C PHE A 94 10.17 13.55 -13.45
N ASN A 95 10.74 12.65 -12.64
CA ASN A 95 11.83 13.01 -11.75
C ASN A 95 13.07 13.46 -12.56
N ALA A 96 13.59 14.66 -12.34
CA ALA A 96 14.74 15.15 -13.13
C ALA A 96 15.98 14.26 -13.02
N SER A 97 16.18 13.58 -11.88
CA SER A 97 17.28 12.63 -11.65
C SER A 97 16.98 11.19 -12.08
N ASP A 98 15.74 10.87 -12.46
CA ASP A 98 15.33 9.57 -12.98
C ASP A 98 14.39 9.75 -14.18
N ARG A 99 14.97 9.69 -15.39
CA ARG A 99 14.25 9.92 -16.66
C ARG A 99 13.28 8.80 -17.02
N ASN A 100 13.35 7.67 -16.31
CA ASN A 100 12.44 6.56 -16.52
C ASN A 100 11.40 6.58 -15.39
N LYS A 101 10.15 6.88 -15.78
CA LYS A 101 8.92 6.58 -15.02
C LYS A 101 8.55 7.55 -13.90
N GLY A 102 7.85 8.62 -14.29
CA GLY A 102 7.01 9.40 -13.41
C GLY A 102 5.78 9.87 -14.20
N ILE A 103 4.57 9.59 -13.70
CA ILE A 103 3.34 10.27 -14.13
C ILE A 103 2.78 10.97 -12.90
N GLN A 104 2.43 12.24 -13.00
CA GLN A 104 1.73 12.95 -11.93
C GLN A 104 0.24 12.66 -12.09
N VAL A 105 -0.42 12.17 -11.05
CA VAL A 105 -1.86 11.87 -11.08
C VAL A 105 -2.52 12.47 -9.85
N PHE A 106 -3.62 13.19 -10.04
CA PHE A 106 -4.40 13.81 -8.96
C PHE A 106 -5.40 12.82 -8.32
N GLY A 107 -5.56 12.91 -7.00
CA GLY A 107 -6.90 12.83 -6.38
C GLY A 107 -7.51 11.47 -6.00
N SER A 108 -6.77 10.50 -5.47
CA SER A 108 -7.41 9.42 -4.71
C SER A 108 -6.65 9.03 -3.46
N GLY A 109 -7.34 9.03 -2.32
CA GLY A 109 -6.89 8.38 -1.09
C GLY A 109 -6.46 6.94 -1.38
N THR A 110 -5.52 6.43 -0.58
CA THR A 110 -4.80 5.17 -0.82
C THR A 110 -5.72 4.00 -1.18
N VAL A 111 -6.63 3.62 -0.29
CA VAL A 111 -7.61 2.53 -0.56
C VAL A 111 -8.40 2.79 -1.84
N GLY A 112 -8.75 4.05 -2.10
CA GLY A 112 -9.40 4.46 -3.33
C GLY A 112 -8.59 4.17 -4.60
N ALA A 113 -7.30 4.51 -4.60
CA ALA A 113 -6.45 4.27 -5.76
C ALA A 113 -6.29 2.77 -6.04
N ALA A 114 -6.23 1.96 -4.99
CA ALA A 114 -6.22 0.50 -5.12
C ALA A 114 -7.57 -0.02 -5.66
N CYS A 115 -8.70 0.45 -5.12
CA CYS A 115 -10.03 0.12 -5.65
C CYS A 115 -10.18 0.46 -7.15
N GLU A 116 -9.70 1.63 -7.59
CA GLU A 116 -9.76 2.01 -9.02
C GLU A 116 -8.89 1.07 -9.88
N ALA A 117 -7.72 0.65 -9.41
CA ALA A 117 -6.92 -0.37 -10.11
C ALA A 117 -7.67 -1.72 -10.21
N ALA A 118 -8.31 -2.17 -9.13
CA ALA A 118 -9.09 -3.41 -9.12
C ALA A 118 -10.29 -3.36 -10.09
N LYS A 119 -10.95 -2.19 -10.24
CA LYS A 119 -12.03 -1.97 -11.23
C LYS A 119 -11.54 -2.08 -12.66
N GLU A 120 -10.28 -1.69 -12.92
CA GLU A 120 -9.61 -1.86 -14.22
C GLU A 120 -9.03 -3.28 -14.42
N GLY A 121 -9.31 -4.22 -13.52
CA GLY A 121 -8.83 -5.60 -13.59
C GLY A 121 -7.36 -5.78 -13.22
N ILE A 122 -6.75 -4.77 -12.59
CA ILE A 122 -5.37 -4.78 -12.11
C ILE A 122 -5.38 -5.18 -10.63
N PRO A 123 -4.80 -6.33 -10.24
CA PRO A 123 -4.67 -6.69 -8.82
C PRO A 123 -3.97 -5.58 -8.02
N SER A 124 -4.52 -5.25 -6.86
CA SER A 124 -4.07 -4.09 -6.09
C SER A 124 -4.02 -4.33 -4.59
N ILE A 125 -3.11 -3.60 -3.94
CA ILE A 125 -2.93 -3.62 -2.48
C ILE A 125 -2.73 -2.19 -2.00
N ALA A 126 -3.48 -1.80 -0.97
CA ALA A 126 -3.26 -0.58 -0.21
C ALA A 126 -2.48 -0.91 1.08
N PHE A 127 -1.41 -0.19 1.39
CA PHE A 127 -0.69 -0.26 2.66
C PHE A 127 -0.85 1.07 3.42
N SER A 128 -0.94 1.01 4.74
CA SER A 128 -1.06 2.15 5.64
C SER A 128 -0.25 1.89 6.89
N GLY A 129 0.31 2.92 7.52
CA GLY A 129 1.21 2.79 8.67
C GLY A 129 1.34 4.12 9.39
N SER A 130 1.54 4.07 10.71
CA SER A 130 1.63 5.26 11.55
C SER A 130 2.96 5.30 12.27
N SER A 131 3.69 6.42 12.16
CA SER A 131 4.90 6.63 12.96
C SER A 131 4.59 7.51 14.18
N SER A 132 5.47 7.47 15.19
CA SER A 132 5.44 8.41 16.31
C SER A 132 5.69 9.86 15.87
N SER A 133 6.21 10.06 14.66
CA SER A 133 6.37 11.36 14.01
C SER A 133 5.18 11.69 13.11
N THR A 134 4.74 12.95 13.14
CA THR A 134 3.79 13.49 12.17
C THR A 134 4.48 14.25 11.03
N ALA A 135 5.81 14.20 10.95
CA ALA A 135 6.58 14.97 9.98
C ALA A 135 6.25 14.53 8.54
N HIS A 136 5.98 15.51 7.68
CA HIS A 136 5.81 15.33 6.25
C HIS A 136 7.11 15.76 5.57
N GLU A 137 8.02 14.81 5.39
CA GLU A 137 9.38 15.09 4.94
C GLU A 137 9.54 14.81 3.44
N GLY A 138 10.31 15.66 2.77
CA GLY A 138 10.66 15.47 1.37
C GLY A 138 11.74 14.41 1.19
N TRP A 139 11.88 13.89 -0.03
CA TRP A 139 12.79 12.79 -0.39
C TRP A 139 14.25 13.01 0.01
N THR A 140 14.70 14.26 0.11
CA THR A 140 16.08 14.59 0.53
C THR A 140 16.36 14.17 1.97
N ALA A 141 15.34 14.09 2.82
CA ALA A 141 15.48 13.66 4.20
C ALA A 141 15.95 12.19 4.33
N LEU A 142 15.80 11.37 3.28
CA LEU A 142 16.36 10.02 3.22
C LEU A 142 17.89 9.98 3.33
N TYR A 143 18.56 11.11 3.08
CA TYR A 143 20.02 11.23 3.14
C TYR A 143 20.53 11.94 4.41
N ASN A 144 19.64 12.36 5.31
CA ASN A 144 20.03 13.02 6.55
C ASN A 144 20.66 12.03 7.53
N ILE A 145 21.71 12.49 8.24
CA ILE A 145 22.40 11.70 9.26
C ILE A 145 22.47 12.53 10.56
N PRO A 146 21.87 12.06 11.67
CA PRO A 146 21.07 10.83 11.80
C PRO A 146 19.70 10.95 11.09
N PRO A 147 19.08 9.81 10.68
CA PRO A 147 17.73 9.82 10.16
C PRO A 147 16.72 10.23 11.24
N SER A 148 15.66 10.92 10.85
CA SER A 148 14.53 11.20 11.75
C SER A 148 13.70 9.92 11.97
N SER A 149 12.83 9.93 12.99
CA SER A 149 11.95 8.80 13.28
C SER A 149 10.93 8.51 12.15
N SER A 150 10.49 9.53 11.41
CA SER A 150 9.65 9.34 10.22
C SER A 150 10.41 8.66 9.07
N ILE A 151 11.70 8.94 8.89
CA ILE A 151 12.54 8.25 7.90
C ILE A 151 12.79 6.79 8.31
N LEU A 152 13.07 6.53 9.59
CA LEU A 152 13.22 5.15 10.09
C LEU A 152 11.94 4.34 9.88
N ALA A 153 10.77 4.92 10.19
CA ALA A 153 9.49 4.27 9.96
C ALA A 153 9.23 4.01 8.47
N ALA A 154 9.53 4.98 7.59
CA ALA A 154 9.41 4.80 6.15
C ALA A 154 10.24 3.62 5.63
N GLN A 155 11.51 3.54 6.02
CA GLN A 155 12.39 2.43 5.62
C GLN A 155 11.88 1.08 6.13
N ALA A 156 11.42 1.04 7.38
CA ALA A 156 10.91 -0.16 8.01
C ALA A 156 9.60 -0.65 7.36
N TYR A 157 8.64 0.23 7.10
CA TYR A 157 7.41 -0.15 6.38
C TYR A 157 7.67 -0.56 4.94
N SER A 158 8.68 0.02 4.28
CA SER A 158 9.07 -0.44 2.94
C SER A 158 9.70 -1.82 2.93
N PHE A 159 10.44 -2.18 3.98
CA PHE A 159 10.90 -3.55 4.17
C PHE A 159 9.73 -4.52 4.40
N ALA A 160 8.75 -4.15 5.23
CA ALA A 160 7.56 -4.97 5.48
C ALA A 160 6.70 -5.14 4.21
N THR A 161 6.58 -4.09 3.39
CA THR A 161 5.87 -4.12 2.10
C THR A 161 6.57 -5.05 1.11
N ALA A 162 7.90 -4.97 0.96
CA ALA A 162 8.66 -5.89 0.13
C ALA A 162 8.51 -7.36 0.59
N THR A 163 8.47 -7.59 1.90
CA THR A 163 8.22 -8.92 2.49
C THR A 163 6.83 -9.43 2.12
N PHE A 164 5.80 -8.59 2.26
CA PHE A 164 4.43 -8.93 1.86
C PHE A 164 4.36 -9.28 0.37
N LEU A 165 4.96 -8.46 -0.50
CA LEU A 165 4.93 -8.66 -1.95
C LEU A 165 5.67 -9.92 -2.38
N SER A 166 6.77 -10.28 -1.69
CA SER A 166 7.45 -11.56 -1.92
C SER A 166 6.50 -12.75 -1.71
N SER A 167 5.73 -12.75 -0.62
CA SER A 167 4.69 -13.75 -0.36
C SER A 167 3.53 -13.68 -1.36
N PHE A 168 3.11 -12.48 -1.73
CA PHE A 168 2.03 -12.27 -2.70
C PHE A 168 2.38 -12.82 -4.09
N PHE A 169 3.62 -12.63 -4.55
CA PHE A 169 4.05 -13.12 -5.88
C PHE A 169 4.47 -14.59 -5.87
N SER A 170 4.81 -15.15 -4.71
CA SER A 170 5.09 -16.59 -4.54
C SER A 170 3.86 -17.42 -4.19
N GLN A 171 2.66 -16.82 -4.22
CA GLN A 171 1.39 -17.52 -4.03
C GLN A 171 1.24 -18.72 -5.00
N PRO A 172 0.43 -19.74 -4.64
CA PRO A 172 0.10 -20.82 -5.56
C PRO A 172 -0.36 -20.27 -6.92
N SER A 173 0.08 -20.90 -8.02
CA SER A 173 -0.17 -20.39 -9.37
C SER A 173 -1.66 -20.11 -9.58
N SER A 174 -1.98 -18.83 -9.68
CA SER A 174 -3.34 -18.32 -9.78
C SER A 174 -3.38 -17.23 -10.86
N SER A 175 -4.46 -17.20 -11.64
CA SER A 175 -4.67 -16.18 -12.65
C SER A 175 -6.15 -15.83 -12.70
N PRO A 176 -6.54 -14.55 -12.44
CA PRO A 176 -5.70 -13.43 -11.98
C PRO A 176 -5.07 -13.63 -10.58
N LEU A 177 -4.06 -12.81 -10.22
CA LEU A 177 -3.34 -12.87 -8.92
C LEU A 177 -4.25 -12.60 -7.70
N LEU A 178 -5.36 -11.88 -7.92
CA LEU A 178 -6.46 -11.71 -6.99
C LEU A 178 -7.78 -11.97 -7.71
N PRO A 179 -8.84 -12.37 -6.99
CA PRO A 179 -10.19 -12.42 -7.56
C PRO A 179 -10.59 -11.08 -8.23
N PRO A 180 -11.41 -11.10 -9.28
CA PRO A 180 -11.92 -9.85 -9.87
C PRO A 180 -12.68 -8.99 -8.87
N GLY A 181 -12.54 -7.67 -8.97
CA GLY A 181 -13.30 -6.71 -8.16
C GLY A 181 -12.89 -6.62 -6.68
N VAL A 182 -11.75 -7.20 -6.29
CA VAL A 182 -11.24 -7.08 -4.91
C VAL A 182 -9.87 -6.40 -4.86
N THR A 183 -9.61 -5.70 -3.76
CA THR A 183 -8.30 -5.17 -3.38
C THR A 183 -7.95 -5.61 -1.97
N ILE A 184 -6.66 -5.69 -1.65
CA ILE A 184 -6.22 -5.91 -0.27
C ILE A 184 -5.97 -4.54 0.40
N ASN A 185 -6.35 -4.42 1.67
CA ASN A 185 -5.97 -3.31 2.55
C ASN A 185 -5.10 -3.84 3.69
N VAL A 186 -3.94 -3.22 3.89
CA VAL A 186 -2.97 -3.58 4.91
C VAL A 186 -2.74 -2.37 5.80
N ASN A 187 -2.90 -2.54 7.11
CA ASN A 187 -2.42 -1.55 8.09
C ASN A 187 -1.26 -2.14 8.89
N PHE A 188 -0.17 -1.40 8.99
CA PHE A 188 0.98 -1.72 9.82
C PHE A 188 0.83 -1.15 11.22
N PRO A 189 1.37 -1.82 12.24
CA PRO A 189 1.38 -1.30 13.60
C PRO A 189 2.32 -0.10 13.71
N THR A 190 2.19 0.68 14.78
CA THR A 190 3.20 1.70 15.11
C THR A 190 4.48 0.98 15.51
N LEU A 191 5.60 1.33 14.87
CA LEU A 191 6.90 0.72 15.17
C LEU A 191 7.50 1.30 16.45
N THR A 192 8.14 0.44 17.24
CA THR A 192 8.88 0.76 18.47
C THR A 192 10.19 -0.04 18.50
N ASP A 193 10.98 0.15 19.55
CA ASP A 193 12.21 -0.66 19.74
C ASP A 193 11.89 -2.15 19.93
N GLU A 194 10.69 -2.47 20.44
CA GLU A 194 10.17 -3.84 20.63
C GLU A 194 9.30 -4.35 19.47
N CYS A 195 8.97 -3.48 18.51
CA CYS A 195 8.19 -3.82 17.33
C CYS A 195 8.86 -3.25 16.08
N THR A 196 9.81 -4.00 15.54
CA THR A 196 10.49 -3.66 14.29
C THR A 196 9.77 -4.29 13.10
N ALA A 197 10.13 -3.88 11.87
CA ALA A 197 9.51 -4.42 10.67
C ALA A 197 9.63 -5.95 10.52
N SER A 198 10.71 -6.55 11.05
CA SER A 198 10.89 -8.01 11.04
C SER A 198 10.07 -8.73 12.11
N ASP A 199 9.58 -8.02 13.13
CA ASP A 199 8.79 -8.59 14.22
C ASP A 199 7.29 -8.57 13.92
N ILE A 200 6.86 -7.82 12.90
CA ILE A 200 5.46 -7.70 12.50
C ILE A 200 4.89 -9.08 12.18
N GLN A 201 3.82 -9.45 12.88
CA GLN A 201 3.03 -10.63 12.56
C GLN A 201 1.76 -10.25 11.80
N TRP A 202 1.31 -11.10 10.88
CA TRP A 202 0.20 -10.81 9.99
C TRP A 202 -1.09 -11.44 10.52
N VAL A 203 -2.15 -10.64 10.63
CA VAL A 203 -3.47 -11.11 11.04
C VAL A 203 -4.46 -10.83 9.92
N PHE A 204 -5.26 -11.84 9.56
CA PHE A 204 -6.32 -11.68 8.58
C PHE A 204 -7.54 -11.02 9.25
N THR A 205 -8.07 -9.97 8.65
CA THR A 205 -9.00 -9.04 9.32
C THR A 205 -10.19 -8.65 8.46
N ARG A 206 -11.09 -7.88 9.08
CA ARG A 206 -12.17 -7.13 8.44
C ARG A 206 -12.03 -5.63 8.76
N SER A 207 -12.56 -4.76 7.89
CA SER A 207 -12.42 -3.31 8.01
C SER A 207 -13.32 -2.69 9.08
N LEU A 208 -14.56 -3.17 9.22
CA LEU A 208 -15.54 -2.60 10.16
C LEU A 208 -16.19 -3.68 11.03
N PRO A 209 -16.55 -3.39 12.30
CA PRO A 209 -17.35 -4.29 13.12
C PRO A 209 -18.64 -4.69 12.40
N SER A 210 -19.00 -5.98 12.47
CA SER A 210 -20.31 -6.46 12.02
C SER A 210 -21.01 -7.22 13.13
N ILE A 211 -22.32 -7.01 13.21
CA ILE A 211 -23.26 -7.75 14.06
C ILE A 211 -23.76 -9.04 13.38
N PHE A 212 -23.60 -9.15 12.06
CA PHE A 212 -23.95 -10.33 11.26
C PHE A 212 -22.78 -10.66 10.32
N SER A 213 -21.63 -11.01 10.88
CA SER A 213 -20.46 -11.42 10.10
C SER A 213 -20.62 -12.86 9.63
N ASN A 214 -20.37 -13.09 8.34
CA ASN A 214 -20.15 -14.40 7.77
C ASN A 214 -18.77 -14.37 7.12
N ASP A 215 -17.74 -14.35 7.98
CA ASP A 215 -16.35 -14.30 7.57
C ASP A 215 -15.77 -15.71 7.44
N VAL A 216 -14.60 -15.81 6.81
CA VAL A 216 -13.80 -17.04 6.77
C VAL A 216 -13.40 -17.44 8.19
N VAL A 217 -13.43 -18.74 8.44
CA VAL A 217 -13.01 -19.32 9.71
C VAL A 217 -11.52 -19.65 9.61
N VAL A 218 -10.72 -18.76 10.18
CA VAL A 218 -9.28 -18.91 10.41
C VAL A 218 -9.10 -18.50 11.86
N CYS A 219 -8.50 -19.35 12.70
CA CYS A 219 -8.37 -19.12 14.15
C CYS A 219 -9.62 -19.34 15.03
N ASP A 220 -10.49 -20.31 14.70
CA ASP A 220 -11.66 -20.67 15.51
C ASP A 220 -12.56 -19.47 15.89
N ASN A 221 -12.52 -18.43 15.07
CA ASN A 221 -13.10 -17.10 15.29
C ASN A 221 -14.64 -17.07 15.23
N GLY A 222 -15.31 -18.22 15.19
CA GLY A 222 -16.76 -18.34 15.08
C GLY A 222 -17.36 -17.72 13.81
N GLY A 223 -16.57 -17.50 12.75
CA GLY A 223 -17.02 -16.83 11.52
C GLY A 223 -17.04 -15.30 11.62
N LYS A 224 -16.26 -14.73 12.54
CA LYS A 224 -16.07 -13.28 12.69
C LYS A 224 -14.59 -12.94 12.80
N LEU A 225 -14.02 -12.32 11.78
CA LEU A 225 -12.63 -11.84 11.83
C LEU A 225 -12.49 -10.67 12.82
N PRO A 226 -11.32 -10.50 13.47
CA PRO A 226 -11.02 -9.29 14.23
C PRO A 226 -10.99 -8.07 13.30
N THR A 227 -11.32 -6.89 13.84
CA THR A 227 -11.27 -5.67 13.04
C THR A 227 -9.84 -5.20 12.86
N GLU A 228 -9.56 -4.46 11.78
CA GLU A 228 -8.27 -3.80 11.56
C GLU A 228 -7.84 -2.98 12.80
N GLY A 229 -8.78 -2.24 13.40
CA GLY A 229 -8.50 -1.43 14.59
C GLY A 229 -8.11 -2.25 15.81
N ASP A 230 -8.80 -3.37 16.08
CA ASP A 230 -8.47 -4.24 17.21
C ASP A 230 -7.08 -4.86 17.06
N VAL A 231 -6.72 -5.28 15.84
CA VAL A 231 -5.40 -5.86 15.53
C VAL A 231 -4.29 -4.83 15.72
N ILE A 232 -4.46 -3.62 15.20
CA ILE A 232 -3.45 -2.56 15.34
C ILE A 232 -3.29 -2.12 16.80
N ALA A 233 -4.38 -2.12 17.58
CA ALA A 233 -4.34 -1.81 19.00
C ALA A 233 -3.68 -2.90 19.85
N ALA A 234 -3.61 -4.14 19.35
CA ALA A 234 -3.03 -5.28 20.06
C ALA A 234 -1.49 -5.30 20.05
N GLY A 235 -0.83 -4.38 19.33
CA GLY A 235 0.62 -4.24 19.33
C GLY A 235 1.24 -4.56 17.97
N CYS A 236 2.23 -5.45 17.94
CA CYS A 236 3.07 -5.68 16.75
C CYS A 236 2.42 -6.56 15.67
N PHE A 237 1.18 -6.22 15.28
CA PHE A 237 0.41 -6.96 14.30
C PHE A 237 0.00 -6.06 13.13
N ALA A 238 0.24 -6.53 11.91
CA ALA A 238 -0.31 -5.95 10.70
C ALA A 238 -1.65 -6.60 10.36
N SER A 239 -2.64 -5.76 10.07
CA SER A 239 -3.95 -6.21 9.61
C SER A 239 -3.93 -6.42 8.09
N VAL A 240 -4.59 -7.46 7.59
CA VAL A 240 -4.77 -7.75 6.16
C VAL A 240 -6.25 -8.01 5.90
N THR A 241 -6.92 -7.07 5.25
CA THR A 241 -8.35 -7.15 4.92
C THR A 241 -8.55 -7.22 3.41
N VAL A 242 -9.54 -7.99 2.97
CA VAL A 242 -9.97 -8.05 1.57
C VAL A 242 -11.19 -7.17 1.40
N LEU A 243 -11.08 -6.16 0.54
CA LEU A 243 -12.12 -5.19 0.26
C LEU A 243 -12.73 -5.39 -1.12
N ASP A 244 -14.03 -5.20 -1.20
CA ASP A 244 -14.76 -5.04 -2.44
C ASP A 244 -14.41 -3.68 -3.06
N ALA A 245 -14.01 -3.66 -4.33
CA ALA A 245 -13.48 -2.47 -4.97
C ALA A 245 -14.55 -1.36 -5.16
N ASP A 246 -15.82 -1.72 -5.28
CA ASP A 246 -16.91 -0.76 -5.48
C ASP A 246 -17.38 -0.14 -4.16
N THR A 247 -17.60 -0.99 -3.15
CA THR A 247 -18.18 -0.59 -1.87
C THR A 247 -17.14 -0.19 -0.83
N LYS A 248 -15.87 -0.61 -1.00
CA LYS A 248 -14.78 -0.46 -0.02
C LYS A 248 -15.05 -1.15 1.31
N LEU A 249 -15.99 -2.08 1.34
CA LEU A 249 -16.33 -2.88 2.51
C LEU A 249 -15.65 -4.25 2.43
N THR A 250 -15.54 -4.92 3.57
CA THR A 250 -15.00 -6.28 3.61
C THR A 250 -15.86 -7.22 2.75
N VAL A 251 -15.22 -7.99 1.88
CA VAL A 251 -15.89 -9.00 1.04
C VAL A 251 -16.47 -10.15 1.87
N GLY A 252 -17.32 -10.99 1.27
CA GLY A 252 -17.88 -12.17 1.93
C GLY A 252 -16.90 -13.35 2.08
N LYS A 253 -17.29 -14.33 2.89
CA LYS A 253 -16.53 -15.55 3.26
C LYS A 253 -15.76 -16.22 2.11
N GLU A 254 -16.37 -16.37 0.95
CA GLU A 254 -15.78 -17.13 -0.17
C GLU A 254 -14.55 -16.41 -0.73
N LEU A 255 -14.67 -15.10 -0.99
CA LEU A 255 -13.56 -14.28 -1.47
C LEU A 255 -12.49 -14.11 -0.39
N GLN A 256 -12.89 -13.98 0.88
CA GLN A 256 -11.96 -14.01 2.00
C GLN A 256 -11.15 -15.31 2.04
N ALA A 257 -11.80 -16.47 1.88
CA ALA A 257 -11.14 -17.78 1.91
C ALA A 257 -10.16 -17.98 0.73
N ASP A 258 -10.54 -17.54 -0.48
CA ASP A 258 -9.65 -17.61 -1.65
C ASP A 258 -8.37 -16.77 -1.43
N VAL A 259 -8.53 -15.50 -1.04
CA VAL A 259 -7.37 -14.63 -0.79
C VAL A 259 -6.52 -15.10 0.39
N PHE A 260 -7.15 -15.62 1.46
CA PHE A 260 -6.41 -16.22 2.58
C PHE A 260 -5.54 -17.39 2.11
N ALA A 261 -6.06 -18.28 1.27
CA ALA A 261 -5.32 -19.42 0.73
C ALA A 261 -4.15 -18.97 -0.16
N ARG A 262 -4.36 -17.95 -1.00
CA ARG A 262 -3.31 -17.36 -1.85
C ARG A 262 -2.17 -16.77 -1.03
N LEU A 263 -2.49 -16.10 0.08
CA LEU A 263 -1.53 -15.46 0.98
C LEU A 263 -0.99 -16.40 2.07
N SER A 264 -1.19 -17.70 1.97
CA SER A 264 -0.76 -18.68 2.99
C SER A 264 0.74 -18.60 3.30
N GLY A 265 1.59 -18.24 2.32
CA GLY A 265 3.03 -18.04 2.50
C GLY A 265 3.41 -16.87 3.43
N LEU A 266 2.46 -15.97 3.74
CA LEU A 266 2.67 -14.86 4.67
C LEU A 266 2.75 -15.31 6.13
N GLY A 267 2.21 -16.49 6.46
CA GLY A 267 2.23 -17.04 7.81
C GLY A 267 1.29 -16.30 8.76
N PHE A 268 -0.01 -16.25 8.44
CA PHE A 268 -1.00 -15.62 9.30
C PHE A 268 -1.00 -16.21 10.72
N VAL A 269 -1.07 -15.33 11.71
CA VAL A 269 -1.22 -15.68 13.12
C VAL A 269 -2.63 -15.32 13.60
N CYS A 270 -3.02 -15.96 14.70
CA CYS A 270 -4.25 -15.66 15.40
C CYS A 270 -3.99 -14.56 16.43
N LEU A 271 -4.90 -13.60 16.54
CA LEU A 271 -4.85 -12.63 17.63
C LEU A 271 -5.07 -13.39 18.96
N PRO A 272 -4.21 -13.19 19.97
CA PRO A 272 -4.32 -13.89 21.26
C PRO A 272 -5.56 -13.51 22.08
#